data_AF-A0A978S821-F1
#
_entry.id   AF-A0A978S821-F1
#
_cell.length_a   1.000
_cell.length_b   1.000
_cell.length_c   1.000
_cell.angle_alpha   90.00
_cell.angle_beta   90.00
_cell.angle_gamma   90.00
#
_symmetry.space_group_name_H-M   'P 1'
#
loop_
_entity.id
_entity.type
_entity.pdbx_description
1 polymer ?
#
loop_
_entity_poly.entity_id
_entity_poly.type
_entity_poly.pdbx_seq_one_letter_code
_entity_poly.pdbx_strand_id
1 'polypeptide(L)'
;MLTRFFASQSVEIAVPETRHGSAPAEQPVPIEHYLRQPQRLVKALVDPRRTEQLSPERFRLKMRPLDFMMLQIQPTVDIRVWAKSDGTIHLASVGCEIRGVEYINRRFSLDLVGKLYPVQVDGVTYLRGKADLAVQVEIPQMLLLTPMPILEATGNGLIKSVLLTIKQRLMHQLISDYRHWASGDSRNPVSDNPKLQVSEAIGLVGDGTPV
;
A
#
# COMPACT_ATOMS: atom_id res chain seq x y z
N MET A 1 24.77 -3.12 17.75
CA MET A 1 25.17 -1.93 16.95
C MET A 1 23.93 -1.34 16.31
N LEU A 2 23.67 -0.05 16.49
CA LEU A 2 22.50 0.63 15.93
C LEU A 2 22.83 1.22 14.56
N THR A 3 22.05 0.82 13.55
CA THR A 3 22.27 1.21 12.16
C THR A 3 21.02 1.87 11.60
N ARG A 4 21.23 2.87 10.73
CA ARG A 4 20.14 3.57 10.06
C ARG A 4 20.21 3.32 8.55
N PHE A 5 19.07 2.92 7.99
CA PHE A 5 18.86 2.80 6.56
C PHE A 5 17.87 3.88 6.11
N PHE A 6 18.02 4.35 4.87
CA PHE A 6 17.20 5.42 4.33
C PHE A 6 17.01 5.29 2.82
N ALA A 7 15.80 5.60 2.35
CA ALA A 7 15.56 5.87 0.95
C ALA A 7 14.47 6.94 0.76
N SER A 8 14.49 7.58 -0.40
CA SER A 8 13.51 8.56 -0.84
C SER A 8 13.07 8.22 -2.25
N GLN A 9 11.78 8.37 -2.54
CA GLN A 9 11.25 8.15 -3.88
C GLN A 9 10.18 9.18 -4.23
N SER A 10 10.35 9.79 -5.40
CA SER A 10 9.35 10.65 -6.01
C SER A 10 8.58 9.92 -7.12
N VAL A 11 7.35 10.36 -7.34
CA VAL A 11 6.48 9.92 -8.42
C VAL A 11 5.81 11.14 -9.07
N GLU A 12 5.64 11.06 -10.37
CA GLU A 12 4.83 11.98 -11.17
C GLU A 12 4.02 11.11 -12.13
N ILE A 13 2.72 11.36 -12.21
CA ILE A 13 1.79 10.56 -13.01
C ILE A 13 0.87 11.52 -13.75
N ALA A 14 0.83 11.45 -15.07
CA ALA A 14 -0.19 12.16 -15.83
C ALA A 14 -1.55 11.54 -15.53
N VAL A 15 -2.51 12.36 -15.10
CA VAL A 15 -3.87 11.92 -14.81
C VAL A 15 -4.65 11.94 -16.12
N PRO A 16 -5.15 10.77 -16.58
CA PRO A 16 -5.91 10.71 -17.81
C PRO A 16 -7.29 11.37 -17.61
N GLU A 17 -7.72 12.13 -18.61
CA GLU A 17 -9.09 12.63 -18.67
C GLU A 17 -10.06 11.45 -18.77
N THR A 18 -10.90 11.27 -17.76
CA THR A 18 -11.95 10.25 -17.74
C THR A 18 -13.24 10.85 -18.27
N ARG A 19 -13.67 10.46 -19.48
CA ARG A 19 -14.97 10.84 -20.04
C ARG A 19 -16.06 9.90 -19.52
N HIS A 20 -17.18 10.48 -19.07
CA HIS A 20 -18.34 9.73 -18.61
C HIS A 20 -19.25 9.39 -19.81
N GLY A 21 -19.25 8.14 -20.27
CA GLY A 21 -20.24 7.60 -21.23
C GLY A 21 -20.35 8.30 -22.60
N SER A 22 -21.21 7.74 -23.46
CA SER A 22 -21.44 8.13 -24.86
C SER A 22 -22.31 9.39 -25.04
N ALA A 23 -22.48 10.20 -23.99
CA ALA A 23 -23.35 11.39 -24.00
C ALA A 23 -22.52 12.67 -24.19
N PRO A 24 -23.06 13.72 -24.84
CA PRO A 24 -22.29 14.91 -25.14
C PRO A 24 -22.05 15.75 -23.87
N ALA A 25 -20.78 16.10 -23.64
CA ALA A 25 -20.32 17.24 -22.84
C ALA A 25 -20.47 17.21 -21.30
N GLU A 26 -20.18 16.09 -20.62
CA GLU A 26 -19.84 16.14 -19.18
C GLU A 26 -18.32 16.24 -18.98
N GLN A 27 -17.89 17.22 -18.17
CA GLN A 27 -16.48 17.48 -17.84
C GLN A 27 -15.88 16.28 -17.08
N PRO A 28 -14.59 15.95 -17.31
CA PRO A 28 -13.94 14.86 -16.60
C PRO A 28 -13.96 15.10 -15.09
N VAL A 29 -14.37 14.10 -14.30
CA VAL A 29 -14.44 14.19 -12.84
C VAL A 29 -13.05 14.48 -12.28
N PRO A 30 -12.79 15.61 -11.61
CA PRO A 30 -11.45 15.94 -11.13
C PRO A 30 -10.90 14.92 -10.12
N ILE A 31 -9.62 14.54 -10.24
CA ILE A 31 -8.97 13.56 -9.36
C ILE A 31 -8.92 14.02 -7.90
N GLU A 32 -9.03 15.32 -7.65
CA GLU A 32 -9.16 15.93 -6.32
C GLU A 32 -10.34 15.31 -5.55
N HIS A 33 -11.46 15.03 -6.22
CA HIS A 33 -12.62 14.40 -5.58
C HIS A 33 -12.34 12.96 -5.15
N TYR A 34 -11.58 12.23 -5.97
CA TYR A 34 -11.11 10.89 -5.64
C TYR A 34 -10.18 10.92 -4.41
N LEU A 35 -9.23 11.86 -4.38
CA LEU A 35 -8.25 12.00 -3.30
C LEU A 35 -8.89 12.41 -1.96
N ARG A 36 -10.04 13.09 -1.96
CA ARG A 36 -10.80 13.40 -0.73
C ARG A 36 -11.27 12.17 0.04
N GLN A 37 -11.13 10.96 -0.51
CA GLN A 37 -11.42 9.69 0.17
C GLN A 37 -10.12 8.89 0.43
N PRO A 38 -9.32 9.21 1.47
CA PRO A 38 -8.06 8.53 1.78
C PRO A 38 -8.16 7.00 1.88
N GLN A 39 -9.29 6.49 2.34
CA GLN A 39 -9.55 5.05 2.43
C GLN A 39 -9.53 4.37 1.07
N ARG A 40 -10.00 5.05 0.02
CA ARG A 40 -10.01 4.53 -1.35
C ARG A 40 -8.58 4.41 -1.87
N LEU A 41 -7.75 5.41 -1.60
CA LEU A 41 -6.32 5.36 -1.92
C LEU A 41 -5.64 4.13 -1.30
N VAL A 42 -5.87 3.87 -0.01
CA VAL A 42 -5.27 2.69 0.65
C VAL A 42 -5.77 1.39 0.03
N LYS A 43 -7.08 1.27 -0.23
CA LYS A 43 -7.69 0.08 -0.85
C LYS A 43 -7.20 -0.16 -2.29
N ALA A 44 -6.96 0.90 -3.07
CA ALA A 44 -6.40 0.79 -4.41
C ALA A 44 -4.94 0.32 -4.39
N LEU A 45 -4.18 0.70 -3.35
CA LEU A 45 -2.75 0.43 -3.28
C LEU A 45 -2.39 -0.84 -2.51
N VAL A 46 -3.25 -1.34 -1.62
CA VAL A 46 -2.91 -2.46 -0.75
C VAL A 46 -3.95 -3.56 -0.88
N ASP A 47 -3.48 -4.80 -0.88
CA ASP A 47 -4.36 -5.97 -0.87
C ASP A 47 -5.30 -5.89 0.36
N PRO A 48 -6.62 -5.94 0.18
CA PRO A 48 -7.58 -5.90 1.28
C PRO A 48 -7.35 -7.00 2.32
N ARG A 49 -6.86 -8.18 1.92
CA ARG A 49 -6.54 -9.29 2.85
C ARG A 49 -5.38 -8.98 3.80
N ARG A 50 -4.62 -7.92 3.49
CA ARG A 50 -3.44 -7.48 4.23
C ARG A 50 -3.63 -6.09 4.85
N THR A 51 -4.87 -5.59 4.85
CA THR A 51 -5.22 -4.25 5.32
C THR A 51 -6.35 -4.36 6.32
N GLU A 52 -6.13 -3.83 7.51
CA GLU A 52 -7.15 -3.65 8.53
C GLU A 52 -7.33 -2.16 8.78
N GLN A 53 -8.57 -1.68 8.76
CA GLN A 53 -8.86 -0.28 9.05
C GLN A 53 -9.08 -0.10 10.54
N LEU A 54 -8.19 0.64 11.21
CA LEU A 54 -8.26 0.91 12.65
C LEU A 54 -9.14 2.13 12.97
N SER A 55 -9.15 3.12 12.07
CA SER A 55 -9.99 4.33 12.16
C SER A 55 -10.17 4.95 10.78
N PRO A 56 -10.94 6.05 10.60
CA PRO A 56 -11.12 6.68 9.29
C PRO A 56 -9.82 7.04 8.56
N GLU A 57 -8.77 7.39 9.31
CA GLU A 57 -7.46 7.78 8.79
C GLU A 57 -6.33 6.80 9.14
N ARG A 58 -6.58 5.73 9.91
CA ARG A 58 -5.52 4.81 10.36
C ARG A 58 -5.75 3.39 9.86
N PHE A 59 -4.69 2.78 9.36
CA PHE A 59 -4.71 1.46 8.75
C PHE A 59 -3.53 0.63 9.23
N ARG A 60 -3.76 -0.64 9.51
CA ARG A 60 -2.75 -1.64 9.81
C ARG A 60 -2.49 -2.48 8.57
N LEU A 61 -1.25 -2.46 8.10
CA LEU A 61 -0.82 -3.13 6.89
C LEU A 61 0.12 -4.28 7.23
N LYS A 62 -0.29 -5.53 6.97
CA LYS A 62 0.62 -6.67 7.02
C LYS A 62 1.46 -6.69 5.76
N MET A 63 2.78 -6.54 5.83
CA MET A 63 3.65 -6.55 4.65
C MET A 63 3.82 -7.96 4.06
N ARG A 64 4.26 -8.05 2.80
CA ARG A 64 4.81 -9.32 2.29
C ARG A 64 6.11 -9.61 3.06
N PRO A 65 6.50 -10.88 3.21
CA PRO A 65 7.85 -11.20 3.66
C PRO A 65 8.89 -10.47 2.80
N LEU A 66 9.93 -9.98 3.45
CA LEU A 66 11.04 -9.23 2.89
C LEU A 66 12.32 -9.98 3.23
N ASP A 67 13.17 -10.19 2.22
CA ASP A 67 14.49 -10.79 2.43
C ASP A 67 15.51 -9.70 2.74
N PHE A 68 16.18 -9.86 3.88
CA PHE A 68 17.30 -9.04 4.30
C PHE A 68 18.49 -9.95 4.58
N MET A 69 19.35 -10.12 3.58
CA MET A 69 20.46 -11.08 3.63
C MET A 69 19.96 -12.52 3.92
N MET A 70 20.36 -13.11 5.04
CA MET A 70 19.94 -14.44 5.47
C MET A 70 18.67 -14.43 6.33
N LEU A 71 18.07 -13.25 6.55
CA LEU A 71 16.86 -13.07 7.36
C LEU A 71 15.65 -12.86 6.47
N GLN A 72 14.55 -13.52 6.80
CA GLN A 72 13.24 -13.20 6.24
C GLN A 72 12.40 -12.51 7.31
N ILE A 73 11.99 -11.27 7.05
CA ILE A 73 11.21 -10.46 7.99
C ILE A 73 9.83 -10.15 7.41
N GLN A 74 8.80 -10.09 8.26
CA GLN A 74 7.47 -9.68 7.86
C GLN A 74 6.95 -8.55 8.76
N PRO A 75 7.12 -7.28 8.34
CA PRO A 75 6.60 -6.15 9.10
C PRO A 75 5.07 -6.08 9.07
N THR A 76 4.49 -5.56 10.14
CA THR A 76 3.12 -5.05 10.22
C THR A 76 3.22 -3.58 10.58
N VAL A 77 2.75 -2.71 9.69
CA VAL A 77 2.92 -1.24 9.81
C VAL A 77 1.57 -0.60 10.03
N ASP A 78 1.46 0.22 11.06
CA ASP A 78 0.33 1.11 11.24
C ASP A 78 0.66 2.44 10.57
N ILE A 79 -0.19 2.85 9.63
CA ILE A 79 -0.07 4.11 8.90
C ILE A 79 -1.27 5.00 9.18
N ARG A 80 -1.04 6.30 9.13
CA ARG A 80 -2.06 7.34 9.03
C ARG A 80 -2.06 7.91 7.62
N VAL A 81 -3.24 8.00 7.01
CA VAL A 81 -3.46 8.62 5.70
C VAL A 81 -4.61 9.62 5.82
N TRP A 82 -4.35 10.87 5.48
CA TRP A 82 -5.34 11.94 5.59
C TRP A 82 -5.24 12.92 4.43
N ALA A 83 -6.39 13.49 4.05
CA ALA A 83 -6.48 14.53 3.03
C ALA A 83 -6.52 15.91 3.70
N LYS A 84 -5.83 16.88 3.10
CA LYS A 84 -6.01 18.30 3.39
C LYS A 84 -7.09 18.89 2.46
N SER A 85 -7.57 20.07 2.83
CA SER A 85 -8.58 20.82 2.06
C SER A 85 -8.15 21.18 0.65
N ASP A 86 -6.84 21.27 0.40
CA ASP A 86 -6.22 21.53 -0.91
C ASP A 86 -6.11 20.28 -1.80
N GLY A 87 -6.61 19.13 -1.35
CA GLY A 87 -6.51 17.86 -2.08
C GLY A 87 -5.17 17.13 -1.90
N THR A 88 -4.26 17.67 -1.10
CA THR A 88 -3.01 16.98 -0.74
C THR A 88 -3.29 15.83 0.21
N ILE A 89 -2.86 14.63 -0.16
CA ILE A 89 -2.82 13.47 0.72
C ILE A 89 -1.49 13.42 1.44
N HIS A 90 -1.55 13.19 2.74
CA HIS A 90 -0.41 12.90 3.58
C HIS A 90 -0.42 11.44 4.05
N LEU A 91 0.77 10.89 4.20
CA LEU A 91 1.04 9.56 4.71
C LEU A 91 2.08 9.66 5.81
N ALA A 92 1.84 9.00 6.94
CA ALA A 92 2.84 8.83 7.99
C ALA A 92 2.74 7.43 8.62
N SER A 93 3.85 6.78 8.94
CA SER A 93 3.82 5.65 9.87
C SER A 93 3.55 6.14 11.29
N VAL A 94 2.70 5.43 12.01
CA VAL A 94 2.40 5.69 13.43
C VAL A 94 2.76 4.51 14.33
N GLY A 95 3.15 3.38 13.75
CA GLY A 95 3.64 2.20 14.45
C GLY A 95 4.19 1.17 13.48
N CYS A 96 5.09 0.31 13.94
CA CYS A 96 5.60 -0.81 13.16
C CYS A 96 6.10 -1.92 14.08
N GLU A 97 5.79 -3.17 13.71
CA GLU A 97 6.21 -4.37 14.41
C GLU A 97 6.67 -5.43 13.42
N ILE A 98 7.74 -6.16 13.74
CA ILE A 98 8.21 -7.35 13.02
C ILE A 98 7.77 -8.57 13.82
N ARG A 99 6.75 -9.29 13.34
CA ARG A 99 6.25 -10.49 14.01
C ARG A 99 7.21 -11.67 13.81
N GLY A 100 7.38 -12.49 14.84
CA GLY A 100 8.26 -13.66 14.83
C GLY A 100 9.72 -13.39 15.22
N VAL A 101 10.11 -12.13 15.42
CA VAL A 101 11.45 -11.77 15.93
C VAL A 101 11.33 -10.70 17.02
N GLU A 102 10.79 -11.09 18.19
CA GLU A 102 10.44 -10.16 19.27
C GLU A 102 11.61 -9.30 19.78
N TYR A 103 12.83 -9.84 19.74
CA TYR A 103 14.04 -9.10 20.10
C TYR A 103 14.24 -7.84 19.22
N ILE A 104 13.95 -7.92 17.92
CA ILE A 104 14.15 -6.80 16.99
C ILE A 104 13.20 -5.64 17.34
N ASN A 105 11.96 -5.93 17.72
CA ASN A 105 10.94 -4.89 18.00
C ASN A 105 11.34 -3.91 19.12
N ARG A 106 12.20 -4.31 20.06
CA ARG A 106 12.66 -3.42 21.13
C ARG A 106 13.69 -2.38 20.68
N ARG A 107 14.32 -2.62 19.54
CA ARG A 107 15.45 -1.80 19.03
C ARG A 107 15.29 -1.55 17.53
N PHE A 108 14.05 -1.42 17.09
CA PHE A 108 13.66 -1.18 15.72
C PHE A 108 12.67 -0.02 15.68
N SER A 109 12.88 0.90 14.76
CA SER A 109 11.91 1.93 14.42
C SER A 109 11.85 2.10 12.90
N LEU A 110 10.65 2.43 12.43
CA LEU A 110 10.36 2.72 11.04
C LEU A 110 9.67 4.08 11.00
N ASP A 111 10.18 4.97 10.15
CA ASP A 111 9.63 6.28 9.90
C ASP A 111 9.38 6.43 8.39
N LEU A 112 8.11 6.33 8.02
CA LEU A 112 7.61 6.56 6.67
C LEU A 112 6.85 7.88 6.68
N VAL A 113 7.26 8.84 5.85
CA VAL A 113 6.52 10.09 5.64
C VAL A 113 6.38 10.34 4.16
N GLY A 114 5.19 10.74 3.71
CA GLY A 114 4.97 11.07 2.31
C GLY A 114 3.83 12.01 2.07
N LYS A 115 3.80 12.54 0.85
CA LYS A 115 2.69 13.34 0.33
C LYS A 115 2.42 13.05 -1.14
N LEU A 116 1.16 13.21 -1.54
CA LEU A 116 0.68 13.05 -2.91
C LEU A 116 -0.33 14.17 -3.20
N TYR A 117 -0.15 14.93 -4.27
CA TYR A 117 -0.96 16.11 -4.55
C TYR A 117 -1.10 16.33 -6.06
N PRO A 118 -2.26 16.83 -6.51
CA PRO A 118 -2.47 17.18 -7.91
C PRO A 118 -1.81 18.53 -8.24
N VAL A 119 -1.32 18.68 -9.47
CA VAL A 119 -0.73 19.90 -10.03
C VAL A 119 -1.16 20.02 -11.49
N GLN A 120 -1.63 21.19 -11.90
CA GLN A 120 -1.88 21.49 -13.32
C GLN A 120 -0.60 22.02 -13.96
N VAL A 121 -0.20 21.43 -15.08
CA VAL A 121 0.92 21.89 -15.92
C VAL A 121 0.44 21.89 -17.36
N ASP A 122 0.43 23.07 -18.00
CA ASP A 122 0.02 23.24 -19.40
C ASP A 122 -1.37 22.64 -19.73
N GLY A 123 -2.31 22.77 -18.79
CA GLY A 123 -3.68 22.24 -18.94
C GLY A 123 -3.81 20.73 -18.67
N VAL A 124 -2.72 20.04 -18.36
CA VAL A 124 -2.72 18.62 -17.98
C VAL A 124 -2.58 18.48 -16.47
N THR A 125 -3.43 17.64 -15.87
CA THR A 125 -3.35 17.32 -14.45
C THR A 125 -2.30 16.25 -14.19
N TYR A 126 -1.35 16.53 -13.31
CA TYR A 126 -0.34 15.59 -12.84
C TYR A 126 -0.54 15.30 -11.35
N LEU A 127 -0.39 14.03 -10.98
CA LEU A 127 -0.31 13.61 -9.60
C LEU A 127 1.17 13.50 -9.22
N ARG A 128 1.64 14.41 -8.36
CA ARG A 128 3.01 14.44 -7.86
C ARG A 128 3.08 13.94 -6.43
N GLY A 129 4.12 13.19 -6.11
CA GLY A 129 4.32 12.72 -4.76
C GLY A 129 5.77 12.46 -4.42
N LYS A 130 6.04 12.43 -3.11
CA LYS A 130 7.33 12.03 -2.55
C LYS A 130 7.07 11.26 -1.26
N ALA A 131 7.84 10.20 -1.05
CA ALA A 131 7.91 9.49 0.22
C ALA A 131 9.37 9.30 0.63
N ASP A 132 9.63 9.51 1.92
CA ASP A 132 10.88 9.26 2.61
C ASP A 132 10.65 8.11 3.60
N LEU A 133 11.54 7.13 3.61
CA LEU A 133 11.48 5.97 4.51
C LEU A 133 12.83 5.78 5.19
N ALA A 134 12.82 5.89 6.51
CA ALA A 134 13.96 5.58 7.36
C ALA A 134 13.64 4.37 8.24
N VAL A 135 14.64 3.52 8.43
CA VAL A 135 14.59 2.44 9.42
C VAL A 135 15.82 2.56 10.29
N GLN A 136 15.64 2.48 11.59
CA GLN A 136 16.72 2.38 12.54
C GLN A 136 16.58 1.06 13.28
N VAL A 137 17.64 0.26 13.30
CA VAL A 137 17.59 -1.09 13.83
C VAL A 137 18.91 -1.46 14.49
N GLU A 138 18.84 -2.20 15.59
CA GLU A 138 20.02 -2.90 16.08
C GLU A 138 20.28 -4.15 15.24
N ILE A 139 21.47 -4.23 14.66
CA ILE A 139 21.88 -5.36 13.83
C ILE A 139 21.89 -6.66 14.67
N PRO A 140 21.18 -7.72 14.23
CA PRO A 140 21.17 -9.02 14.90
C PRO A 140 22.57 -9.64 15.01
N GLN A 141 22.78 -10.46 16.04
CA GLN A 141 24.09 -11.07 16.33
C GLN A 141 24.70 -11.82 15.14
N MET A 142 23.88 -12.54 14.38
CA MET A 142 24.34 -13.30 13.20
C MET A 142 24.90 -12.42 12.06
N LEU A 143 24.60 -11.12 12.06
CA LEU A 143 25.08 -10.17 11.05
C LEU A 143 26.21 -9.27 11.57
N LEU A 144 26.67 -9.44 12.82
CA LEU A 144 27.71 -8.58 13.41
C LEU A 144 29.06 -8.65 12.69
N LEU A 145 29.35 -9.76 12.02
CA LEU A 145 30.58 -9.93 11.22
C LEU A 145 30.41 -9.43 9.77
N THR A 146 29.22 -8.96 9.39
CA THR A 146 29.01 -8.42 8.05
C THR A 146 29.65 -7.02 7.96
N PRO A 147 30.49 -6.75 6.94
CA PRO A 147 31.04 -5.42 6.72
C PRO A 147 29.94 -4.36 6.59
N MET A 148 30.12 -3.23 7.28
CA MET A 148 29.14 -2.14 7.29
C MET A 148 28.71 -1.64 5.90
N PRO A 149 29.61 -1.47 4.91
CA PRO A 149 29.21 -1.03 3.58
C PRO A 149 28.22 -2.00 2.91
N ILE A 150 28.34 -3.30 3.18
CA ILE A 150 27.43 -4.33 2.65
C ILE A 150 26.07 -4.22 3.37
N LEU A 151 26.06 -4.12 4.70
CA LEU A 151 24.83 -3.93 5.48
C LEU A 151 24.05 -2.70 5.04
N GLU A 152 24.72 -1.57 4.87
CA GLU A 152 24.11 -0.30 4.45
C GLU A 152 23.59 -0.40 3.02
N ALA A 153 24.37 -0.94 2.09
CA ALA A 153 23.93 -1.14 0.70
C ALA A 153 22.70 -2.05 0.63
N THR A 154 22.70 -3.18 1.34
CA THR A 154 21.55 -4.10 1.37
C THR A 154 20.34 -3.48 2.05
N GLY A 155 20.52 -2.79 3.18
CA GLY A 155 19.42 -2.17 3.94
C GLY A 155 18.76 -1.02 3.18
N ASN A 156 19.58 -0.12 2.61
CA ASN A 156 19.09 0.97 1.76
C ASN A 156 18.42 0.43 0.49
N GLY A 157 18.98 -0.63 -0.11
CA GLY A 157 18.40 -1.30 -1.27
C GLY A 157 17.03 -1.92 -0.98
N LEU A 158 16.91 -2.62 0.16
CA LEU A 158 15.63 -3.21 0.59
C LEU A 158 14.56 -2.13 0.77
N ILE A 159 14.86 -1.07 1.50
CA ILE A 159 13.91 0.03 1.76
C ILE A 159 13.54 0.74 0.45
N LYS A 160 14.52 0.98 -0.43
CA LYS A 160 14.25 1.53 -1.76
C LYS A 160 13.30 0.64 -2.56
N SER A 161 13.43 -0.69 -2.48
CA SER A 161 12.52 -1.62 -3.18
C SER A 161 11.08 -1.54 -2.67
N VAL A 162 10.88 -1.28 -1.38
CA VAL A 162 9.55 -1.03 -0.79
C VAL A 162 8.95 0.24 -1.38
N LEU A 163 9.70 1.34 -1.41
CA LEU A 163 9.24 2.60 -2.00
C LEU A 163 8.96 2.47 -3.51
N LEU A 164 9.79 1.73 -4.25
CA LEU A 164 9.57 1.45 -5.67
C LEU A 164 8.29 0.64 -5.90
N THR A 165 7.99 -0.33 -5.02
CA THR A 165 6.73 -1.08 -5.06
C THR A 165 5.54 -0.13 -4.86
N ILE A 166 5.62 0.77 -3.88
CA ILE A 166 4.56 1.77 -3.64
C ILE A 166 4.39 2.67 -4.88
N LYS A 167 5.48 3.16 -5.45
CA LYS A 167 5.48 3.96 -6.69
C LYS A 167 4.80 3.23 -7.84
N GLN A 168 5.13 1.97 -8.09
CA GLN A 168 4.51 1.18 -9.15
C GLN A 168 3.00 1.02 -8.93
N ARG A 169 2.57 0.77 -7.69
CA ARG A 169 1.15 0.67 -7.36
C ARG A 169 0.42 2.00 -7.56
N LEU A 170 1.04 3.13 -7.23
CA LEU A 170 0.48 4.45 -7.56
C LEU A 170 0.33 4.64 -9.07
N MET A 171 1.34 4.26 -9.85
CA MET A 171 1.30 4.43 -11.31
C MET A 171 0.24 3.57 -11.99
N HIS A 172 0.02 2.34 -11.51
CA HIS A 172 -0.86 1.38 -12.18
C HIS A 172 -2.23 1.23 -11.50
N GLN A 173 -2.26 1.05 -10.19
CA GLN A 173 -3.49 0.70 -9.47
C GLN A 173 -4.33 1.92 -9.13
N LEU A 174 -3.71 3.01 -8.67
CA LEU A 174 -4.46 4.25 -8.35
C LEU A 174 -5.14 4.82 -9.59
N ILE A 175 -4.41 4.94 -10.71
CA ILE A 175 -4.98 5.47 -11.95
C ILE A 175 -6.07 4.56 -12.49
N SER A 176 -5.90 3.25 -12.40
CA SER A 176 -6.93 2.29 -12.78
C SER A 176 -8.18 2.46 -11.90
N ASP A 177 -8.03 2.48 -10.58
CA ASP A 177 -9.15 2.62 -9.64
C ASP A 177 -9.88 3.96 -9.80
N TYR A 178 -9.13 5.05 -10.03
CA TYR A 178 -9.68 6.36 -10.36
C TYR A 178 -10.54 6.32 -11.62
N ARG A 179 -10.08 5.67 -12.70
CA ARG A 179 -10.85 5.55 -13.95
C ARG A 179 -12.18 4.81 -13.74
N HIS A 180 -12.16 3.69 -13.01
CA HIS A 180 -13.38 2.93 -12.70
C HIS A 180 -14.33 3.71 -11.80
N TRP A 181 -13.79 4.42 -10.81
CA TRP A 181 -14.59 5.26 -9.93
C TRP A 181 -15.24 6.42 -10.70
N ALA A 182 -14.49 7.08 -11.58
CA ALA A 182 -14.95 8.23 -12.35
C ALA A 182 -15.92 7.86 -13.47
N SER A 183 -15.95 6.61 -13.94
CA SER A 183 -16.92 6.13 -14.94
C SER A 183 -18.28 5.73 -14.36
N GLY A 184 -18.45 5.80 -13.04
CA GLY A 184 -19.68 5.38 -12.35
C GLY A 184 -19.85 3.85 -12.28
N ASP A 185 -18.88 3.07 -12.78
CA ASP A 185 -18.87 1.61 -12.65
C ASP A 185 -18.57 1.23 -11.19
N SER A 186 -19.64 1.22 -10.38
CA SER A 186 -19.62 0.75 -9.00
C SER A 186 -19.51 -0.79 -8.92
N ARG A 187 -18.85 -1.43 -9.89
CA ARG A 187 -18.43 -2.84 -9.80
C ARG A 187 -17.03 -2.87 -9.21
N ASN A 188 -17.00 -3.04 -7.90
CA ASN A 188 -15.81 -3.31 -7.10
C ASN A 188 -14.91 -4.38 -7.78
N PRO A 189 -13.74 -4.05 -8.35
CA PRO A 189 -12.87 -5.04 -8.97
C PRO A 189 -12.01 -5.71 -7.90
N VAL A 190 -12.64 -6.40 -6.95
CA VAL A 190 -11.96 -7.34 -6.03
C VAL A 190 -12.82 -8.58 -5.88
N SER A 191 -13.05 -9.29 -6.97
CA SER A 191 -13.34 -10.73 -6.94
C SER A 191 -13.18 -11.30 -8.34
N ASP A 192 -11.95 -11.60 -8.73
CA ASP A 192 -11.76 -12.67 -9.69
C ASP A 192 -10.53 -13.49 -9.27
N ASN A 193 -10.80 -14.59 -8.58
CA ASN A 193 -9.82 -15.63 -8.34
C ASN A 193 -10.49 -16.96 -8.73
N PRO A 194 -10.28 -17.46 -9.95
CA PRO A 194 -10.83 -18.73 -10.38
C PRO A 194 -9.95 -19.83 -9.82
N LYS A 195 -10.20 -20.22 -8.56
CA LYS A 195 -9.74 -21.48 -7.96
C LYS A 195 -10.36 -21.63 -6.58
N LEU A 196 -11.56 -22.22 -6.57
CA LEU A 196 -12.03 -23.17 -5.56
C LEU A 196 -13.38 -23.73 -6.06
N GLN A 197 -13.33 -24.62 -7.05
CA GLN A 197 -14.31 -25.70 -7.11
C GLN A 197 -13.77 -26.78 -6.19
N VAL A 198 -14.28 -26.84 -4.96
CA VAL A 198 -14.12 -27.99 -4.09
C VAL A 198 -15.51 -28.48 -3.74
N SER A 199 -15.87 -29.55 -4.44
CA SER A 199 -16.71 -30.66 -3.99
C SER A 199 -17.11 -30.62 -2.50
N GLU A 200 -18.39 -30.37 -2.25
CA GLU A 200 -19.10 -30.94 -1.09
C GLU A 200 -20.50 -31.37 -1.56
N ALA A 201 -20.58 -32.62 -2.05
CA ALA A 201 -21.80 -33.41 -1.95
C ALA A 201 -21.80 -34.03 -0.56
N ILE A 202 -22.51 -33.41 0.39
CA ILE A 202 -22.79 -34.00 1.70
C ILE A 202 -24.31 -34.08 1.86
N GLY A 203 -24.79 -35.32 1.89
CA GLY A 203 -25.80 -35.79 2.84
C GLY A 203 -27.19 -35.17 2.77
N LEU A 204 -28.07 -35.75 1.96
CA LEU A 204 -29.50 -35.65 2.18
C LEU A 204 -29.89 -36.51 3.40
N VAL A 205 -30.24 -35.79 4.46
CA VAL A 205 -31.33 -36.03 5.43
C VAL A 205 -32.05 -37.38 5.28
N GLY A 206 -31.99 -38.19 6.34
CA GLY A 206 -32.97 -39.24 6.57
C GLY A 206 -34.22 -38.68 7.22
N ASP A 207 -35.39 -39.23 6.88
CA ASP A 207 -36.44 -39.58 7.84
C ASP A 207 -37.46 -40.53 7.20
N GLY A 208 -38.00 -41.46 7.99
CA GLY A 208 -39.31 -42.09 7.75
C GLY A 208 -39.37 -43.50 7.10
N THR A 209 -39.27 -44.54 7.92
CA THR A 209 -40.02 -45.83 7.79
C THR A 209 -41.55 -45.59 7.86
N PRO A 210 -42.47 -46.58 7.67
CA PRO A 210 -42.31 -48.03 7.38
C PRO A 210 -43.24 -48.61 6.27
N VAL A 211 -42.96 -49.84 5.82
CA VAL A 211 -43.79 -51.09 5.87
C VAL A 211 -43.00 -52.18 5.15
#